data_AF-A0A820AC99-F1
#
_entry.id   AF-A0A820AC99-F1
#
_cell.length_a   1.000
_cell.length_b   1.000
_cell.length_c   1.000
_cell.angle_alpha   90.00
_cell.angle_beta   90.00
_cell.angle_gamma   90.00
#
_symmetry.space_group_name_H-M   'P 1'
#
loop_
_entity.id
_entity.type
_entity.pdbx_description
1 polymer ?
#
loop_
_entity_poly.entity_id
_entity_poly.type
_entity_poly.pdbx_seq_one_letter_code
_entity_poly.pdbx_strand_id
1 'polypeptide(L)'
;FVPNEIETNEIKSELTELYKSIFTVENMMGTMRSNNRNIRIELYRKEEYVQILNDGKIAIQGELFKIEEYLAPPKILICSKCQIPGHTRKVCKMSIDICRRCGEEKINGDKHDECLIKCHHCGGNHNATDFKCPIIIKFRQELLFRLKTDKNKLPPNIKLFIPVDCRLNGDRNRFLITNNETKSITSTQSEPPLRNPWVSNTTASNDQTNMNGIDDSINKLSNDLNEMKKKFEIEREKIRKSFDDQIKSIKQGLVIIQQQVQAQNQCFSLMSTMIKDNTSAINQITSSLITLGEAIKTKQSDESDLNKIEMSQMMINSTCSHMKNLNNAYAKYEHELQLLMNKQSMIFDSTIEKLLQNQIQNE
;
A
#
# COMPACT_ATOMS: atom_id res chain seq x y z
N PHE A 1 -5.79 -6.88 -14.13
CA PHE A 1 -5.49 -7.78 -15.26
C PHE A 1 -6.58 -7.61 -16.28
N VAL A 2 -6.22 -7.25 -17.51
CA VAL A 2 -7.17 -7.02 -18.60
C VAL A 2 -7.03 -8.17 -19.61
N PRO A 3 -8.13 -8.80 -20.07
CA PRO A 3 -8.08 -9.82 -21.11
C PRO A 3 -7.38 -9.31 -22.37
N ASN A 4 -6.68 -10.20 -23.08
CA ASN A 4 -5.98 -9.80 -24.30
C ASN A 4 -6.92 -9.47 -25.46
N GLU A 5 -8.16 -9.97 -25.38
CA GLU A 5 -9.26 -9.79 -26.34
C GLU A 5 -9.68 -8.33 -26.46
N ILE A 6 -9.58 -7.56 -25.38
CA ILE A 6 -9.90 -6.13 -25.40
C ILE A 6 -8.73 -5.38 -26.04
N GLU A 7 -8.94 -4.57 -27.08
CA GLU A 7 -7.85 -3.86 -27.75
C GLU A 7 -7.35 -2.66 -26.92
N THR A 8 -6.03 -2.38 -26.96
CA THR A 8 -5.47 -1.22 -26.22
C THR A 8 -6.04 0.11 -26.69
N ASN A 9 -6.45 0.21 -27.97
CA ASN A 9 -7.05 1.43 -28.52
C ASN A 9 -8.45 1.69 -27.95
N GLU A 10 -9.26 0.65 -27.78
CA GLU A 10 -10.59 0.74 -27.16
C GLU A 10 -10.46 1.21 -25.71
N ILE A 11 -9.57 0.57 -24.95
CA ILE A 11 -9.26 0.94 -23.57
C ILE A 11 -8.80 2.39 -23.50
N LYS A 12 -7.89 2.80 -24.39
CA LYS A 12 -7.41 4.19 -24.44
C LYS A 12 -8.54 5.17 -24.71
N SER A 13 -9.45 4.86 -25.64
CA SER A 13 -10.58 5.73 -25.98
C SER A 13 -11.55 5.92 -24.81
N GLU A 14 -11.98 4.83 -24.18
CA GLU A 14 -12.90 4.85 -23.03
C GLU A 14 -12.27 5.57 -21.83
N LEU A 15 -11.00 5.27 -21.54
CA LEU A 15 -10.28 5.91 -20.45
C LEU A 15 -10.07 7.42 -20.68
N THR A 16 -9.82 7.83 -21.93
CA THR A 16 -9.62 9.25 -22.27
C THR A 16 -10.93 10.04 -22.22
N GLU A 17 -12.08 9.39 -22.45
CA GLU A 17 -13.41 9.98 -22.25
C GLU A 17 -13.70 10.22 -20.75
N LEU A 18 -13.36 9.24 -19.90
CA LEU A 18 -13.54 9.33 -18.45
C LEU A 18 -12.56 10.31 -17.78
N TYR A 19 -11.29 10.28 -18.20
CA TYR A 19 -10.20 11.01 -17.56
C TYR A 19 -9.39 11.78 -18.59
N LYS A 20 -9.63 13.09 -18.66
CA LYS A 20 -8.92 13.99 -19.56
C LYS A 20 -7.42 14.07 -19.24
N SER A 21 -6.99 13.66 -18.06
CA SER A 21 -5.58 13.70 -17.67
C SER A 21 -4.73 12.54 -18.17
N ILE A 22 -5.34 11.52 -18.79
CA ILE A 22 -4.60 10.39 -19.35
C ILE A 22 -3.88 10.84 -20.63
N PHE A 23 -2.58 10.60 -20.70
CA PHE A 23 -1.78 10.89 -21.90
C PHE A 23 -1.12 9.65 -22.51
N THR A 24 -0.81 8.66 -21.68
CA THR A 24 -0.22 7.38 -22.12
C THR A 24 -1.06 6.21 -21.60
N VAL A 25 -1.34 5.27 -22.49
CA VAL A 25 -1.92 3.96 -22.16
C VAL A 25 -1.09 2.91 -22.88
N GLU A 26 -0.33 2.13 -22.13
CA GLU A 26 0.66 1.19 -22.66
C GLU A 26 0.50 -0.20 -22.06
N ASN A 27 0.74 -1.23 -22.88
CA ASN A 27 0.84 -2.60 -22.39
C ASN A 27 2.19 -2.79 -21.67
N MET A 28 2.17 -3.37 -20.47
CA MET A 28 3.40 -3.72 -19.78
C MET A 28 4.07 -4.94 -20.43
N MET A 29 5.33 -4.78 -20.84
CA MET A 29 6.13 -5.86 -21.43
C MET A 29 6.19 -7.10 -20.52
N GLY A 30 6.20 -8.28 -21.14
CA GLY A 30 6.30 -9.56 -20.43
C GLY A 30 4.99 -10.11 -19.88
N THR A 31 3.89 -9.37 -20.00
CA THR A 31 2.54 -9.84 -19.58
C THR A 31 1.71 -10.43 -20.72
N MET A 32 2.15 -10.33 -21.97
CA MET A 32 1.36 -10.80 -23.13
C MET A 32 1.32 -12.34 -23.29
N ARG A 33 2.12 -13.09 -22.51
CA ARG A 33 2.15 -14.57 -22.60
C ARG A 33 1.01 -15.25 -21.84
N SER A 34 0.30 -14.51 -20.99
CA SER A 34 -0.93 -14.96 -20.33
C SER A 34 -2.14 -14.44 -21.09
N ASN A 35 -3.31 -15.10 -20.91
CA ASN A 35 -4.60 -14.62 -21.44
C ASN A 35 -4.97 -13.22 -20.94
N ASN A 36 -4.28 -12.73 -19.91
CA ASN A 36 -4.43 -11.40 -19.36
C ASN A 36 -3.13 -10.61 -19.45
N ARG A 37 -3.24 -9.30 -19.58
CA ARG A 37 -2.13 -8.34 -19.53
C ARG A 37 -2.31 -7.28 -18.45
N ASN A 38 -1.20 -6.60 -18.13
CA ASN A 38 -1.25 -5.39 -17.32
C ASN A 38 -1.10 -4.18 -18.22
N ILE A 39 -1.90 -3.15 -17.93
CA ILE A 39 -1.91 -1.88 -18.65
C ILE A 39 -1.40 -0.82 -17.71
N ARG A 40 -0.43 -0.05 -18.19
CA ARG A 40 0.10 1.12 -17.51
C ARG A 40 -0.60 2.34 -18.08
N ILE A 41 -1.14 3.15 -17.19
CA ILE A 41 -1.78 4.42 -17.51
C ILE A 41 -0.92 5.51 -16.89
N GLU A 42 -0.62 6.56 -17.66
CA GLU A 42 0.07 7.75 -17.15
C GLU A 42 -0.86 8.96 -17.20
N LEU A 43 -0.93 9.66 -16.07
CA LEU A 43 -1.79 10.82 -15.87
C LEU A 43 -0.95 12.08 -15.59
N TYR A 44 -1.39 13.24 -16.10
CA TYR A 44 -0.72 14.52 -15.83
C TYR A 44 -1.36 15.32 -14.69
N ARG A 45 -2.56 14.95 -14.20
CA ARG A 45 -3.22 15.59 -13.04
C ARG A 45 -3.12 14.71 -11.81
N LYS A 46 -2.70 15.31 -10.69
CA LYS A 46 -2.55 14.61 -9.42
C LYS A 46 -3.90 14.25 -8.80
N GLU A 47 -4.90 15.09 -9.00
CA GLU A 47 -6.24 14.94 -8.44
C GLU A 47 -6.92 13.70 -9.01
N GLU A 48 -6.92 13.56 -10.35
CA GLU A 48 -7.46 12.39 -11.04
C GLU A 48 -6.68 11.11 -10.69
N TYR A 49 -5.35 11.20 -10.59
CA TYR A 49 -4.51 10.07 -10.12
C TYR A 49 -4.94 9.57 -8.73
N VAL A 50 -5.10 10.48 -7.76
CA VAL A 50 -5.51 10.11 -6.39
C VAL A 50 -6.93 9.57 -6.37
N GLN A 51 -7.85 10.16 -7.14
CA GLN A 51 -9.23 9.69 -7.26
C GLN A 51 -9.28 8.24 -7.77
N ILE A 52 -8.62 7.96 -8.89
CA ILE A 52 -8.57 6.63 -9.51
C ILE A 52 -7.98 5.59 -8.54
N LEU A 53 -6.93 5.95 -7.80
CA LEU A 53 -6.34 5.05 -6.80
C LEU A 53 -7.26 4.81 -5.60
N ASN A 54 -8.01 5.82 -5.14
CA ASN A 54 -8.96 5.69 -4.04
C ASN A 54 -10.16 4.83 -4.44
N ASP A 55 -10.64 4.96 -5.68
CA ASP A 55 -11.72 4.13 -6.23
C ASP A 55 -11.28 2.66 -6.31
N GLY A 56 -9.99 2.41 -6.62
CA GLY A 56 -9.36 1.09 -6.60
C GLY A 56 -9.83 0.13 -7.69
N LYS A 57 -10.86 0.50 -8.45
CA LYS A 57 -11.42 -0.22 -9.59
C LYS A 57 -11.86 0.75 -10.68
N ILE A 58 -11.78 0.31 -11.93
CA ILE A 58 -12.25 1.06 -13.10
C ILE A 58 -13.11 0.16 -13.98
N ALA A 59 -14.20 0.72 -14.50
CA ALA A 59 -15.03 0.03 -15.48
C ALA A 59 -14.46 0.26 -16.89
N ILE A 60 -14.27 -0.82 -17.65
CA ILE A 60 -13.91 -0.81 -19.07
C ILE A 60 -14.83 -1.81 -19.76
N GLN A 61 -15.60 -1.39 -20.77
CA GLN A 61 -16.60 -2.21 -21.46
C GLN A 61 -17.61 -2.90 -20.51
N GLY A 62 -17.93 -2.26 -19.39
CA GLY A 62 -18.83 -2.79 -18.37
C GLY A 62 -18.20 -3.81 -17.39
N GLU A 63 -16.93 -4.17 -17.58
CA GLU A 63 -16.18 -5.02 -16.65
C GLU A 63 -15.36 -4.19 -15.65
N LEU A 64 -15.29 -4.64 -14.40
CA LEU A 64 -14.54 -3.96 -13.33
C LEU A 64 -13.12 -4.50 -13.20
N PHE A 65 -12.13 -3.64 -13.45
CA PHE A 65 -10.71 -3.94 -13.34
C PHE A 65 -10.12 -3.34 -12.07
N LYS A 66 -9.38 -4.15 -11.31
CA LYS A 66 -8.62 -3.67 -10.15
C LYS A 66 -7.49 -2.74 -10.61
N ILE A 67 -7.38 -1.60 -9.93
CA ILE A 67 -6.30 -0.63 -10.13
C ILE A 67 -5.31 -0.75 -8.98
N GLU A 68 -4.03 -0.63 -9.32
CA GLU A 68 -2.95 -0.55 -8.34
C GLU A 68 -1.96 0.54 -8.76
N GLU A 69 -1.36 1.19 -7.76
CA GLU A 69 -0.27 2.13 -8.01
C GLU A 69 0.90 1.42 -8.69
N TYR A 70 1.27 1.90 -9.87
CA TYR A 70 2.43 1.40 -10.58
C TYR A 70 3.72 1.97 -9.97
N LEU A 71 4.43 1.13 -9.24
CA LEU A 71 5.79 1.41 -8.80
C LEU A 71 6.77 0.76 -9.76
N ALA A 72 7.49 1.59 -10.52
CA ALA A 72 8.60 1.11 -11.33
C ALA A 72 9.57 0.33 -10.44
N PRO A 73 9.98 -0.90 -10.84
CA PRO A 73 10.90 -1.70 -10.05
C PRO A 73 12.16 -0.89 -9.71
N PRO A 74 12.48 -0.68 -8.42
CA PRO A 74 13.61 0.15 -8.06
C PRO A 74 14.89 -0.48 -8.59
N LYS A 75 15.74 0.34 -9.21
CA LYS A 75 17.08 -0.09 -9.58
C LYS A 75 17.85 -0.38 -8.30
N ILE A 76 18.22 -1.64 -8.11
CA ILE A 76 18.98 -2.06 -6.93
C ILE A 76 20.42 -1.63 -7.16
N LEU A 77 20.93 -0.81 -6.25
CA LEU A 77 22.34 -0.48 -6.20
C LEU A 77 23.09 -1.69 -5.64
N ILE A 78 23.93 -2.33 -6.46
CA ILE A 78 24.79 -3.44 -6.04
C ILE A 78 26.23 -2.95 -6.03
N CYS A 79 26.90 -3.12 -4.90
CA CYS A 79 28.28 -2.68 -4.73
C CYS A 79 29.19 -3.49 -5.67
N SER A 80 29.92 -2.83 -6.57
CA SER A 80 30.82 -3.54 -7.51
C SER A 80 32.04 -4.19 -6.84
N LYS A 81 32.29 -3.90 -5.55
CA LYS A 81 33.37 -4.49 -4.76
C LYS A 81 32.91 -5.76 -4.07
N CYS A 82 31.95 -5.68 -3.15
CA CYS A 82 31.48 -6.86 -2.40
C CYS A 82 30.27 -7.58 -3.01
N GLN A 83 29.67 -7.04 -4.07
CA GLN A 83 28.44 -7.55 -4.69
C GLN A 83 27.20 -7.54 -3.79
N ILE A 84 27.26 -6.95 -2.59
CA ILE A 84 26.11 -6.83 -1.68
C ILE A 84 25.24 -5.64 -2.11
N PRO A 85 23.90 -5.79 -2.13
CA PRO A 85 22.99 -4.68 -2.42
C PRO A 85 22.98 -3.61 -1.32
N GLY A 86 22.66 -2.37 -1.70
CA GLY A 86 22.37 -1.26 -0.77
C GLY A 86 23.46 -0.20 -0.61
N HIS A 87 24.64 -0.36 -1.23
CA HIS A 87 25.70 0.65 -1.14
C HIS A 87 26.60 0.70 -2.38
N THR A 88 27.35 1.80 -2.55
CA THR A 88 28.29 1.98 -3.66
C THR A 88 29.69 1.49 -3.28
N ARG A 89 30.57 1.28 -4.27
CA ARG A 89 31.99 0.95 -4.04
C ARG A 89 32.70 1.95 -3.13
N LYS A 90 32.36 3.25 -3.22
CA LYS A 90 33.01 4.33 -2.46
C LYS A 90 32.79 4.23 -0.95
N VAL A 91 31.66 3.67 -0.51
CA VAL A 91 31.29 3.52 0.90
C VAL A 91 31.43 2.07 1.39
N CYS A 92 32.02 1.21 0.57
CA CYS A 92 32.21 -0.20 0.90
C CYS A 92 33.37 -0.35 1.90
N LYS A 93 33.10 -1.01 3.03
CA LYS A 93 34.11 -1.26 4.09
C LYS A 93 34.95 -2.51 3.84
N MET A 94 34.57 -3.36 2.89
CA MET A 94 35.35 -4.57 2.58
C MET A 94 36.67 -4.17 1.96
N SER A 95 37.76 -4.80 2.38
CA SER A 95 39.10 -4.64 1.78
C SER A 95 39.21 -5.40 0.46
N ILE A 96 38.49 -6.51 0.33
CA ILE A 96 38.60 -7.47 -0.77
C ILE A 96 37.49 -7.27 -1.82
N ASP A 97 37.84 -7.45 -3.09
CA ASP A 97 36.89 -7.46 -4.22
C ASP A 97 36.35 -8.89 -4.40
N ILE A 98 35.02 -9.04 -4.46
CA ILE A 98 34.33 -10.32 -4.64
C ILE A 98 33.91 -10.48 -6.10
N CYS A 99 34.11 -11.67 -6.66
CA CYS A 99 33.68 -12.00 -7.99
C CYS A 99 32.15 -12.08 -8.10
N ARG A 100 31.58 -11.34 -9.06
CA ARG A 100 30.13 -11.34 -9.36
C ARG A 100 29.58 -12.70 -9.80
N ARG A 101 30.43 -13.57 -10.36
CA ARG A 101 30.04 -14.85 -10.95
C ARG A 101 30.03 -15.98 -9.92
N CYS A 102 31.07 -16.12 -9.12
CA CYS A 102 31.26 -17.26 -8.19
C CYS A 102 31.23 -16.87 -6.71
N GLY A 103 31.37 -15.58 -6.38
CA GLY A 103 31.47 -15.11 -5.00
C GLY A 103 32.82 -15.28 -4.32
N GLU A 104 33.84 -15.73 -5.03
CA GLU A 104 35.21 -15.88 -4.50
C GLU A 104 35.97 -14.55 -4.54
N GLU A 105 37.02 -14.47 -3.73
CA GLU A 105 37.89 -13.30 -3.62
C GLU A 105 38.72 -13.12 -4.89
N LYS A 106 38.68 -11.91 -5.46
CA LYS A 106 39.55 -11.50 -6.56
C LYS A 106 40.89 -11.05 -5.98
N ILE A 107 41.83 -11.98 -5.91
CA ILE A 107 43.22 -11.67 -5.56
C ILE A 107 43.86 -10.99 -6.79
N ASN A 108 44.35 -9.77 -6.62
CA ASN A 108 45.26 -9.06 -7.54
C ASN A 108 44.79 -8.83 -9.00
N GLY A 109 43.49 -8.62 -9.24
CA GLY A 109 43.01 -8.15 -10.55
C GLY A 109 43.10 -9.18 -11.69
N ASP A 110 43.41 -10.44 -11.37
CA ASP A 110 43.40 -11.52 -12.35
C ASP A 110 42.00 -11.74 -12.91
N LYS A 111 41.97 -12.05 -14.21
CA LYS A 111 40.76 -12.36 -14.97
C LYS A 111 40.17 -13.66 -14.44
N HIS A 112 39.33 -13.55 -13.42
CA HIS A 112 38.57 -14.64 -12.82
C HIS A 112 37.38 -15.04 -13.74
N ASP A 113 37.68 -15.29 -15.02
CA ASP A 113 36.71 -15.50 -16.11
C ASP A 113 36.33 -16.98 -16.27
N GLU A 114 37.15 -17.91 -15.78
CA GLU A 114 36.93 -19.37 -15.86
C GLU A 114 36.20 -19.97 -14.65
N CYS A 115 35.67 -19.13 -13.76
CA CYS A 115 34.99 -19.61 -12.56
C CYS A 115 33.60 -20.20 -12.83
N LEU A 116 33.26 -21.22 -12.03
CA LEU A 116 31.92 -21.79 -11.97
C LEU A 116 30.93 -20.74 -11.44
N ILE A 117 29.82 -20.56 -12.16
CA ILE A 117 28.79 -19.59 -11.77
C ILE A 117 28.10 -20.08 -10.51
N LYS A 118 28.24 -19.32 -9.43
CA LYS A 118 27.65 -19.58 -8.12
C LYS A 118 27.35 -18.25 -7.43
N CYS A 119 26.08 -18.01 -7.18
CA CYS A 119 25.62 -16.79 -6.54
C CYS A 119 26.11 -16.74 -5.09
N HIS A 120 26.92 -15.74 -4.74
CA HIS A 120 27.40 -15.57 -3.36
C HIS A 120 26.27 -15.39 -2.34
N HIS A 121 25.11 -14.86 -2.75
CA HIS A 121 24.00 -14.59 -1.83
C HIS A 121 23.17 -15.81 -1.45
N CYS A 122 22.95 -16.74 -2.40
CA CYS A 122 22.03 -17.87 -2.19
C CYS A 122 22.63 -19.24 -2.57
N GLY A 123 23.86 -19.26 -3.09
CA GLY A 123 24.54 -20.48 -3.54
C GLY A 123 24.05 -21.07 -4.87
N GLY A 124 23.02 -20.50 -5.51
CA GLY A 124 22.45 -21.03 -6.76
C GLY A 124 23.32 -20.78 -8.01
N ASN A 125 23.03 -21.49 -9.10
CA ASN A 125 23.76 -21.40 -10.37
C ASN A 125 23.31 -20.18 -11.21
N HIS A 126 23.62 -18.98 -10.72
CA HIS A 126 23.41 -17.70 -11.40
C HIS A 126 24.37 -16.63 -10.85
N ASN A 127 24.47 -15.48 -11.53
CA ASN A 127 25.30 -14.36 -11.06
C ASN A 127 24.70 -13.71 -9.81
N ALA A 128 25.53 -13.14 -8.92
CA ALA A 128 25.05 -12.42 -7.73
C ALA A 128 24.10 -11.25 -8.05
N THR A 129 24.21 -10.66 -9.25
CA THR A 129 23.36 -9.56 -9.73
C THR A 129 22.11 -10.03 -10.48
N ASP A 130 21.84 -11.33 -10.58
CA ASP A 130 20.68 -11.83 -11.32
C ASP A 130 19.37 -11.38 -10.66
N PHE A 131 18.41 -10.96 -11.49
CA PHE A 131 17.07 -10.58 -11.07
C PHE A 131 16.27 -11.76 -10.50
N LYS A 132 16.67 -12.99 -10.81
CA LYS A 132 16.07 -14.23 -10.31
C LYS A 132 16.60 -14.67 -8.94
N CYS A 133 17.63 -14.01 -8.40
CA CYS A 133 18.18 -14.37 -7.09
C CYS A 133 17.16 -14.10 -5.96
N PRO A 134 16.82 -15.08 -5.09
CA PRO A 134 15.84 -14.90 -4.02
C PRO A 134 16.19 -13.75 -3.05
N ILE A 135 17.47 -13.55 -2.76
CA ILE A 135 17.95 -12.48 -1.88
C ILE A 135 17.77 -11.10 -2.53
N ILE A 136 18.08 -10.99 -3.83
CA ILE A 136 17.86 -9.75 -4.60
C ILE A 136 16.37 -9.44 -4.74
N ILE A 137 15.53 -10.46 -4.93
CA ILE A 137 14.08 -10.32 -4.95
C ILE A 137 13.58 -9.80 -3.60
N LYS A 138 14.00 -10.41 -2.49
CA LYS A 138 13.63 -9.99 -1.14
C LYS A 138 14.06 -8.54 -0.85
N PHE A 139 15.29 -8.17 -1.21
CA PHE A 139 15.77 -6.80 -1.08
C PHE A 139 14.98 -5.81 -1.93
N ARG A 140 14.58 -6.19 -3.15
CA ARG A 140 13.70 -5.38 -4.01
C ARG A 140 12.34 -5.15 -3.38
N GLN A 141 11.74 -6.20 -2.82
CA GLN A 141 10.44 -6.13 -2.15
C GLN A 141 10.50 -5.23 -0.91
N GLU A 142 11.58 -5.33 -0.12
CA GLU A 142 11.80 -4.45 1.02
C GLU A 142 11.96 -2.99 0.60
N LEU A 143 12.72 -2.71 -0.47
CA LEU A 143 12.81 -1.37 -1.03
C LEU A 143 11.45 -0.84 -1.51
N LEU A 144 10.69 -1.66 -2.24
CA LEU A 144 9.34 -1.30 -2.68
C LEU A 144 8.40 -1.03 -1.49
N PHE A 145 8.49 -1.84 -0.44
CA PHE A 145 7.70 -1.64 0.78
C PHE A 145 8.06 -0.32 1.46
N ARG A 146 9.36 -0.02 1.64
CA ARG A 146 9.81 1.26 2.21
C ARG A 146 9.34 2.45 1.38
N LEU A 147 9.36 2.33 0.05
CA LEU A 147 8.86 3.37 -0.85
C LEU A 147 7.35 3.55 -0.74
N LYS A 148 6.58 2.48 -0.51
CA LYS A 148 5.14 2.56 -0.25
C LYS A 148 4.81 3.21 1.09
N THR A 149 5.61 2.94 2.13
CA THR A 149 5.36 3.47 3.49
C THR A 149 5.78 4.92 3.63
N ASP A 150 6.89 5.33 2.99
CA ASP A 150 7.39 6.70 3.05
C ASP A 150 6.65 7.61 2.06
N LYS A 151 5.44 8.07 2.44
CA LYS A 151 4.60 8.99 1.62
C LYS A 151 5.34 10.26 1.15
N ASN A 152 6.40 10.67 1.85
CA ASN A 152 7.17 11.88 1.56
C ASN A 152 8.44 11.63 0.72
N LYS A 153 8.81 10.37 0.44
CA LYS A 153 10.01 10.05 -0.35
C LYS A 153 9.61 9.38 -1.67
N LEU A 154 9.40 10.20 -2.70
CA LEU A 154 9.48 9.70 -4.06
C LEU A 154 10.90 9.14 -4.29
N PRO A 155 11.07 7.99 -4.95
CA PRO A 155 12.40 7.47 -5.23
C PRO A 155 13.19 8.51 -6.04
N PRO A 156 14.48 8.70 -5.76
CA PRO A 156 15.31 9.75 -6.38
C PRO A 156 15.45 9.63 -7.92
N ASN A 157 14.91 8.57 -8.53
CA ASN A 157 14.94 8.32 -9.97
C ASN A 157 13.56 8.08 -10.61
N ILE A 158 12.44 8.26 -9.88
CA ILE A 158 11.14 8.38 -10.55
C ILE A 158 11.10 9.80 -11.13
N LYS A 159 11.56 9.91 -12.38
CA LYS A 159 11.18 11.05 -13.21
C LYS A 159 9.67 10.90 -13.42
N LEU A 160 8.87 11.68 -12.70
CA LEU A 160 7.51 11.95 -13.15
C LEU A 160 7.67 12.52 -14.56
N PHE A 161 7.35 11.71 -15.57
CA PHE A 161 7.44 12.14 -16.95
C PHE A 161 6.25 13.05 -17.19
N ILE A 162 6.37 14.31 -16.78
CA ILE A 162 5.41 15.35 -17.16
C ILE A 162 5.80 15.73 -18.59
N PRO A 163 4.94 15.45 -19.60
CA PRO A 163 5.18 15.86 -20.98
C PRO A 163 5.55 17.34 -21.03
N VAL A 164 6.47 17.73 -21.91
CA VAL A 164 7.01 19.09 -21.98
C VAL A 164 5.90 20.13 -22.15
N ASP A 165 4.83 19.74 -22.86
CA ASP A 165 3.68 20.58 -23.18
C ASP A 165 2.73 20.77 -21.97
N CYS A 166 2.84 19.92 -20.96
CA CYS A 166 2.08 20.02 -19.70
C CYS A 166 2.83 20.80 -18.61
N ARG A 167 4.06 21.28 -18.88
CA ARG A 167 4.84 22.07 -17.92
C ARG A 167 4.42 23.53 -18.04
N LEU A 168 3.80 24.08 -17.00
CA LEU A 168 3.61 25.53 -16.89
C LEU A 168 4.97 26.22 -17.04
N ASN A 169 5.05 27.29 -17.83
CA ASN A 169 6.31 27.95 -18.21
C ASN A 169 7.19 28.38 -17.01
N GLY A 170 6.62 28.47 -15.80
CA GLY A 170 7.35 28.76 -14.56
C GLY A 170 8.04 27.58 -13.87
N ASP A 171 7.70 26.33 -14.19
CA ASP A 171 8.18 25.13 -13.47
C ASP A 171 9.41 24.47 -14.12
N ARG A 172 9.89 24.99 -15.25
CA ARG A 172 11.04 24.44 -15.98
C ARG A 172 12.34 24.35 -15.14
N ASN A 173 12.45 25.15 -14.07
CA ASN A 173 13.63 25.16 -13.19
C ASN A 173 13.44 24.50 -11.81
N ARG A 174 12.24 24.04 -11.44
CA ARG A 174 11.94 23.68 -10.05
C ARG A 174 11.99 22.17 -9.73
N PHE A 175 11.99 21.29 -10.73
CA PHE A 175 11.94 19.83 -10.52
C PHE A 175 13.30 19.10 -10.56
N LEU A 176 14.42 19.82 -10.55
CA LEU A 176 15.71 19.24 -10.12
C LEU A 176 15.77 19.22 -8.58
N ILE A 177 14.86 18.48 -7.94
CA ILE A 177 15.01 18.14 -6.53
C ILE A 177 16.04 17.02 -6.45
N THR A 178 17.32 17.38 -6.53
CA THR A 178 18.37 16.54 -5.95
C THR A 178 18.24 16.65 -4.44
N ASN A 179 17.99 15.52 -3.78
CA ASN A 179 18.09 15.41 -2.31
C ASN A 179 19.55 15.69 -1.88
N ASN A 180 19.91 16.96 -1.75
CA ASN A 180 21.16 17.41 -1.15
C ASN A 180 20.97 17.59 0.36
N GLU A 181 20.69 16.49 1.06
CA GLU A 181 20.83 16.39 2.53
C GLU A 181 21.92 15.38 2.92
N THR A 182 22.95 15.22 2.08
CA THR A 182 24.26 14.79 2.57
C THR A 182 25.09 16.03 2.85
N LYS A 183 25.15 16.39 4.13
CA LYS A 183 26.19 17.27 4.69
C LYS A 183 27.55 16.78 4.23
N SER A 184 28.08 17.40 3.20
CA SER A 184 29.49 17.33 2.83
C SER A 184 30.28 18.04 3.93
N ILE A 185 30.94 17.25 4.77
CA ILE A 185 32.12 17.71 5.51
C ILE A 185 33.21 17.87 4.47
N THR A 186 33.39 19.10 3.99
CA THR A 186 34.48 19.45 3.08
C THR A 186 35.75 19.65 3.91
N SER A 187 36.68 18.75 3.68
CA SER A 187 38.08 18.83 4.06
C SER A 187 38.74 20.10 3.46
N THR A 188 39.35 20.89 4.35
CA THR A 188 40.57 21.71 4.15
C THR A 188 40.95 22.12 2.72
N GLN A 189 40.66 23.38 2.36
CA GLN A 189 41.53 24.16 1.48
C GLN A 189 41.66 25.60 2.01
N SER A 190 42.89 26.08 1.91
CA SER A 190 43.51 27.32 2.38
C SER A 190 42.73 28.62 2.17
N GLU A 191 42.74 29.46 3.20
CA GLU A 191 42.34 30.87 3.20
C GLU A 191 43.13 31.73 2.19
N PRO A 192 42.47 32.64 1.47
CA PRO A 192 43.05 33.89 1.02
C PRO A 192 42.76 35.02 2.04
N PRO A 193 43.64 36.04 2.18
CA PRO A 193 43.53 37.01 3.25
C PRO A 193 42.36 37.97 3.06
N LEU A 194 41.67 38.22 4.17
CA LEU A 194 40.61 39.22 4.35
C LEU A 194 41.11 40.63 4.00
N ARG A 195 40.42 41.27 3.04
CA ARG A 195 40.54 42.70 2.76
C ARG A 195 39.40 43.40 3.50
N ASN A 196 39.71 44.12 4.58
CA ASN A 196 38.78 44.99 5.31
C ASN A 196 38.38 46.19 4.44
N PRO A 197 37.09 46.47 4.20
CA PRO A 197 36.64 47.74 3.65
C PRO A 197 35.92 48.55 4.74
N TRP A 198 36.65 48.97 5.77
CA TRP A 198 36.14 49.93 6.76
C TRP A 198 37.24 50.92 7.12
N VAL A 199 37.51 51.85 6.20
CA VAL A 199 38.06 53.16 6.53
C VAL A 199 37.22 54.16 5.76
N SER A 200 36.33 54.85 6.45
CA SER A 200 35.70 56.08 5.96
C SER A 200 35.54 57.02 7.13
N ASN A 201 36.46 57.98 7.13
CA ASN A 201 36.48 59.31 7.72
C ASN A 201 35.25 59.72 8.54
N THR A 202 35.51 59.90 9.84
CA THR A 202 34.77 60.77 10.75
C THR A 202 34.93 62.23 10.31
N THR A 203 33.93 62.77 9.62
CA THR A 203 33.63 64.21 9.62
C THR A 203 32.44 64.42 10.53
N ALA A 204 32.71 65.03 11.68
CA ALA A 204 31.70 65.46 12.64
C ALA A 204 30.93 66.66 12.05
N SER A 205 29.73 66.40 11.52
CA SER A 205 28.70 67.42 11.33
C SER A 205 27.69 67.32 12.46
N ASN A 206 27.64 68.39 13.25
CA ASN A 206 26.66 68.62 14.30
C ASN A 206 25.29 68.91 13.65
N ASP A 207 24.59 67.87 13.23
CA ASP A 207 23.17 67.98 12.88
C ASP A 207 22.34 67.52 14.08
N GLN A 208 21.76 68.50 14.78
CA GLN A 208 20.65 68.30 15.72
C GLN A 208 19.47 67.72 14.94
N THR A 209 19.50 66.41 14.78
CA THR A 209 18.50 65.61 14.09
C THR A 209 17.32 65.39 15.01
N ASN A 210 16.31 66.23 14.79
CA ASN A 210 14.87 65.97 14.87
C ASN A 210 14.45 64.62 15.51
N MET A 211 14.39 64.59 16.85
CA MET A 211 13.91 63.45 17.65
C MET A 211 12.43 63.07 17.37
N ASN A 212 11.67 63.92 16.67
CA ASN A 212 10.25 63.69 16.41
C ASN A 212 9.97 62.54 15.42
N GLY A 213 10.96 62.11 14.61
CA GLY A 213 10.77 61.01 13.63
C GLY A 213 10.79 59.60 14.24
N ILE A 214 11.29 59.47 15.47
CA ILE A 214 11.40 58.17 16.16
C ILE A 214 10.02 57.73 16.69
N ASP A 215 9.24 58.66 17.25
CA ASP A 215 7.92 58.37 17.80
C ASP A 215 6.94 57.89 16.72
N ASP A 216 6.97 58.49 15.51
CA ASP A 216 6.16 58.04 14.38
C ASP A 216 6.49 56.61 13.94
N SER A 217 7.78 56.26 13.97
CA SER A 217 8.25 54.91 13.62
C SER A 217 7.83 53.87 14.65
N ILE A 218 7.87 54.22 15.95
CA ILE A 218 7.41 53.36 17.04
C ILE A 218 5.90 53.14 16.95
N ASN A 219 5.13 54.20 16.70
CA ASN A 219 3.67 54.11 16.55
C ASN A 219 3.28 53.24 15.35
N LYS A 220 4.01 53.37 14.23
CA LYS A 220 3.80 52.52 13.05
C LYS A 220 4.08 51.04 13.35
N LEU A 221 5.20 50.72 13.99
CA LEU A 221 5.53 49.35 14.38
C LEU A 221 4.51 48.75 15.36
N SER A 222 4.00 49.55 16.29
CA SER A 222 2.95 49.13 17.22
C SER A 222 1.66 48.77 16.47
N ASN A 223 1.26 49.57 15.49
CA ASN A 223 0.09 49.30 14.65
C ASN A 223 0.28 48.04 13.79
N ASP A 224 1.45 47.88 13.15
CA ASP A 224 1.77 46.70 12.33
C ASP A 224 1.77 45.41 13.17
N LEU A 225 2.30 45.48 14.40
CA LEU A 225 2.29 44.35 15.35
C LEU A 225 0.85 43.96 15.76
N ASN A 226 -0.01 44.95 16.02
CA ASN A 226 -1.41 44.71 16.33
C ASN A 226 -2.19 44.13 15.14
N GLU A 227 -1.90 44.58 13.92
CA GLU A 227 -2.49 44.02 12.70
C GLU A 227 -2.05 42.56 12.48
N MET A 228 -0.76 42.27 12.65
CA MET A 228 -0.24 40.89 12.58
C MET A 228 -0.88 39.98 13.63
N LYS A 229 -1.02 40.46 14.87
CA LYS A 229 -1.68 39.71 15.94
C LYS A 229 -3.14 39.38 15.57
N LYS A 230 -3.87 40.35 15.01
CA LYS A 230 -5.24 40.14 14.54
C LYS A 230 -5.32 39.12 13.40
N LYS A 231 -4.40 39.16 12.44
CA LYS A 231 -4.33 38.18 11.34
C LYS A 231 -4.04 36.77 11.87
N PHE A 232 -3.12 36.65 12.83
CA PHE A 232 -2.79 35.38 13.46
C PHE A 232 -3.99 34.76 14.20
N GLU A 233 -4.74 35.57 14.94
CA GLU A 233 -5.96 35.12 15.62
C GLU A 233 -7.04 34.64 14.65
N ILE A 234 -7.22 35.33 13.52
CA ILE A 234 -8.16 34.91 12.46
C ILE A 234 -7.74 33.57 11.85
N GLU A 235 -6.46 33.39 11.52
CA GLU A 235 -5.97 32.11 10.96
C GLU A 235 -6.05 30.97 11.99
N ARG A 236 -5.75 31.25 13.27
CA ARG A 236 -5.92 30.28 14.35
C ARG A 236 -7.37 29.78 14.44
N GLU A 237 -8.34 30.69 14.37
CA GLU A 237 -9.76 30.33 14.43
C GLU A 237 -10.23 29.56 13.18
N LYS A 238 -9.71 29.89 11.99
CA LYS A 238 -9.97 29.12 10.76
C LYS A 238 -9.45 27.69 10.88
N ILE A 239 -8.22 27.52 11.39
CA ILE A 239 -7.62 26.20 11.59
C ILE A 239 -8.45 25.40 12.59
N ARG A 240 -8.83 26.01 13.72
CA ARG A 240 -9.70 25.38 14.73
C ARG A 240 -11.02 24.89 14.13
N LYS A 241 -11.72 25.76 13.41
CA LYS A 241 -12.99 25.42 12.76
C LYS A 241 -12.84 24.27 11.74
N SER A 242 -11.77 24.28 10.95
CA SER A 242 -11.46 23.20 10.00
C SER A 242 -11.26 21.85 10.72
N PHE A 243 -10.55 21.83 11.85
CA PHE A 243 -10.39 20.63 12.66
C PHE A 243 -11.71 20.17 13.29
N ASP A 244 -12.53 21.09 13.80
CA ASP A 244 -13.85 20.76 14.38
C ASP A 244 -14.77 20.12 13.33
N ASP A 245 -14.77 20.63 12.09
CA ASP A 245 -15.53 20.07 10.97
C ASP A 245 -15.03 18.67 10.59
N GLN A 246 -13.71 18.44 10.59
CA GLN A 246 -13.12 17.11 10.37
C GLN A 246 -13.51 16.12 11.49
N ILE A 247 -13.42 16.54 12.75
CA ILE A 247 -13.83 15.72 13.90
C ILE A 247 -15.32 15.36 13.80
N LYS A 248 -16.17 16.31 13.40
CA LYS A 248 -17.60 16.06 13.19
C LYS A 248 -17.84 15.02 12.08
N SER A 249 -17.13 15.13 10.96
CA SER A 249 -17.20 14.16 9.85
C SER A 249 -16.74 12.76 10.29
N ILE A 250 -15.64 12.66 11.04
CA ILE A 250 -15.15 11.38 11.58
C ILE A 250 -16.18 10.76 12.53
N LYS A 251 -16.78 11.55 13.44
CA LYS A 251 -17.84 11.07 14.35
C LYS A 251 -19.04 10.53 13.59
N GLN A 252 -19.47 11.20 12.52
CA GLN A 252 -20.56 10.71 11.66
C GLN A 252 -20.20 9.40 10.97
N GLY A 253 -18.97 9.28 10.44
CA GLY A 253 -18.47 8.04 9.86
C GLY A 253 -18.46 6.86 10.85
N LEU A 254 -18.06 7.11 12.11
CA LEU A 254 -18.08 6.10 13.16
C LEU A 254 -19.50 5.61 13.49
N VAL A 255 -20.49 6.50 13.51
CA VAL A 255 -21.91 6.13 13.72
C VAL A 255 -22.39 5.21 12.58
N ILE A 256 -22.04 5.51 11.33
CA ILE A 256 -22.41 4.68 10.17
C ILE A 256 -21.78 3.29 10.30
N ILE A 257 -20.48 3.22 10.64
CA ILE A 257 -19.78 1.94 10.82
C ILE A 257 -20.43 1.13 11.95
N GLN A 258 -20.78 1.78 13.06
CA GLN A 258 -21.47 1.12 14.18
C GLN A 258 -22.82 0.54 13.76
N GLN A 259 -23.62 1.29 12.99
CA GLN A 259 -24.89 0.80 12.45
C GLN A 259 -24.71 -0.39 11.50
N GLN A 260 -23.67 -0.38 10.66
CA GLN A 260 -23.35 -1.50 9.78
C GLN A 260 -22.98 -2.76 10.56
N VAL A 261 -22.15 -2.62 11.61
CA VAL A 261 -21.79 -3.74 12.50
C VAL A 261 -23.03 -4.29 13.21
N GLN A 262 -23.93 -3.43 13.68
CA GLN A 262 -25.20 -3.86 14.28
C GLN A 262 -26.08 -4.64 13.28
N ALA A 263 -26.22 -4.14 12.05
CA ALA A 263 -26.99 -4.81 11.01
C ALA A 263 -26.38 -6.18 10.64
N GLN A 264 -25.05 -6.27 10.54
CA GLN A 264 -24.35 -7.54 10.32
C GLN A 264 -24.61 -8.54 11.45
N ASN A 265 -24.52 -8.09 12.71
CA ASN A 265 -24.80 -8.94 13.87
C ASN A 265 -26.25 -9.45 13.88
N GLN A 266 -27.22 -8.65 13.45
CA GLN A 266 -28.61 -9.08 13.29
C GLN A 266 -28.75 -10.14 12.20
N CYS A 267 -28.16 -9.94 11.02
CA CYS A 267 -28.14 -10.93 9.94
C CYS A 267 -27.53 -12.26 10.40
N PHE A 268 -26.43 -12.21 11.15
CA PHE A 268 -25.79 -13.41 11.68
C PHE A 268 -26.66 -14.14 12.70
N SER A 269 -27.35 -13.41 13.59
CA SER A 269 -28.29 -14.01 14.54
C SER A 269 -29.44 -14.75 13.84
N LEU A 270 -29.99 -14.16 12.78
CA LEU A 270 -31.02 -14.80 11.95
C LEU A 270 -30.47 -16.05 11.26
N MET A 271 -29.29 -15.96 10.66
CA MET A 271 -28.64 -17.09 10.01
C MET A 271 -28.34 -18.24 10.98
N SER A 272 -27.87 -17.94 12.20
CA SER A 272 -27.66 -18.94 13.24
C SER A 272 -28.97 -19.65 13.63
N THR A 273 -30.07 -18.90 13.73
CA THR A 273 -31.40 -19.47 14.02
C THR A 273 -31.85 -20.42 12.90
N MET A 274 -31.73 -19.99 11.64
CA MET A 274 -32.04 -20.83 10.48
C MET A 274 -31.19 -22.11 10.43
N ILE A 275 -29.90 -22.03 10.78
CA ILE A 275 -29.02 -23.19 10.85
C ILE A 275 -29.50 -24.18 11.93
N LYS A 276 -29.88 -23.68 13.11
CA LYS A 276 -30.41 -24.51 14.20
C LYS A 276 -31.71 -25.21 13.80
N ASP A 277 -32.62 -24.49 13.15
CA ASP A 277 -33.89 -25.04 12.68
C ASP A 277 -33.67 -26.13 11.64
N ASN A 278 -32.80 -25.88 10.65
CA ASN A 278 -32.44 -26.88 9.65
C ASN A 278 -31.75 -28.11 10.26
N THR A 279 -30.87 -27.91 11.24
CA THR A 279 -30.19 -29.00 11.96
C THR A 279 -31.21 -29.86 12.72
N SER A 280 -32.17 -29.23 13.39
CA SER A 280 -33.26 -29.91 14.08
C SER A 280 -34.11 -30.75 13.12
N ALA A 281 -34.48 -30.19 11.96
CA ALA A 281 -35.22 -30.90 10.93
C ALA A 281 -34.45 -32.11 10.38
N ILE A 282 -33.15 -31.96 10.10
CA ILE A 282 -32.28 -33.06 9.65
C ILE A 282 -32.22 -34.17 10.71
N ASN A 283 -32.11 -33.82 11.98
CA ASN A 283 -32.08 -34.81 13.07
C ASN A 283 -33.41 -35.57 13.21
N GLN A 284 -34.55 -34.89 13.02
CA GLN A 284 -35.87 -35.53 13.01
C GLN A 284 -36.03 -36.49 11.82
N ILE A 285 -35.61 -36.08 10.62
CA ILE A 285 -35.61 -36.95 9.42
C ILE A 285 -34.72 -38.17 9.64
N THR A 286 -33.51 -37.96 10.17
CA THR A 286 -32.55 -39.04 10.46
C THR A 286 -33.14 -40.05 11.45
N SER A 287 -33.76 -39.57 12.53
CA SER A 287 -34.40 -40.45 13.53
C SER A 287 -35.58 -41.25 12.95
N SER A 288 -36.36 -40.61 12.07
CA SER A 288 -37.47 -41.27 11.37
C SER A 288 -36.99 -42.36 10.41
N LEU A 289 -35.90 -42.12 9.69
CA LEU A 289 -35.27 -43.10 8.80
C LEU A 289 -34.67 -44.29 9.56
N ILE A 290 -34.07 -44.06 10.74
CA ILE A 290 -33.58 -45.13 11.62
C ILE A 290 -34.74 -46.01 12.08
N THR A 291 -35.82 -45.39 12.58
CA THR A 291 -37.03 -46.11 13.03
C THR A 291 -37.64 -46.94 11.90
N LEU A 292 -37.70 -46.38 10.69
CA LEU A 292 -38.17 -47.10 9.50
C LEU A 292 -37.29 -48.30 9.17
N GLY A 293 -35.96 -48.14 9.23
CA GLY A 293 -35.01 -49.23 9.03
C GLY A 293 -35.18 -50.37 10.04
N GLU A 294 -35.42 -50.05 11.31
CA GLU A 294 -35.71 -51.05 12.35
C GLU A 294 -37.05 -51.75 12.12
N ALA A 295 -38.09 -51.02 11.72
CA ALA A 295 -39.39 -51.59 11.36
C ALA A 295 -39.31 -52.52 10.13
N ILE A 296 -38.44 -52.21 9.16
CA ILE A 296 -38.20 -53.09 8.01
C ILE A 296 -37.48 -54.38 8.45
N LYS A 297 -36.46 -54.29 9.31
CA LYS A 297 -35.74 -55.46 9.84
C LYS A 297 -36.66 -56.43 10.59
N THR A 298 -37.62 -55.91 11.36
CA THR A 298 -38.56 -56.77 12.12
C THR A 298 -39.57 -57.51 11.24
N LYS A 299 -39.81 -57.07 9.99
CA LYS A 299 -40.71 -57.73 9.02
C LYS A 299 -40.04 -58.79 8.14
N GLN A 300 -38.74 -59.07 8.32
CA GLN A 300 -37.96 -60.04 7.51
C GLN A 300 -38.27 -61.53 7.78
N SER A 301 -39.52 -61.91 8.09
CA SER A 301 -39.87 -63.33 8.28
C SER A 301 -40.18 -64.09 6.99
N ASP A 302 -40.40 -63.41 5.86
CA ASP A 302 -40.73 -64.03 4.57
C ASP A 302 -39.60 -63.85 3.53
N GLU A 303 -39.07 -64.98 3.05
CA GLU A 303 -37.76 -65.10 2.37
C GLU A 303 -37.71 -64.48 0.95
N SER A 304 -38.84 -64.09 0.36
CA SER A 304 -38.90 -63.69 -1.07
C SER A 304 -38.58 -62.22 -1.37
N ASP A 305 -38.40 -61.35 -0.36
CA ASP A 305 -38.16 -59.90 -0.57
C ASP A 305 -36.81 -59.38 0.00
N LEU A 306 -35.90 -60.28 0.40
CA LEU A 306 -34.64 -59.94 1.07
C LEU A 306 -33.78 -58.93 0.28
N ASN A 307 -33.65 -59.12 -1.03
CA ASN A 307 -32.81 -58.26 -1.89
C ASN A 307 -33.34 -56.82 -2.01
N LYS A 308 -34.66 -56.61 -2.03
CA LYS A 308 -35.25 -55.26 -2.08
C LYS A 308 -35.01 -54.54 -0.75
N ILE A 309 -35.15 -55.25 0.36
CA ILE A 309 -34.91 -54.73 1.70
C ILE A 309 -33.44 -54.34 1.87
N GLU A 310 -32.49 -55.17 1.41
CA GLU A 310 -31.06 -54.88 1.49
C GLU A 310 -30.69 -53.64 0.67
N MET A 311 -31.26 -53.48 -0.54
CA MET A 311 -31.06 -52.31 -1.37
C MET A 311 -31.64 -51.03 -0.74
N SER A 312 -32.84 -51.10 -0.14
CA SER A 312 -33.43 -49.97 0.61
C SER A 312 -32.59 -49.60 1.84
N GLN A 313 -32.08 -50.58 2.58
CA GLN A 313 -31.21 -50.33 3.74
C GLN A 313 -29.89 -49.66 3.32
N MET A 314 -29.30 -50.08 2.20
CA MET A 314 -28.07 -49.48 1.66
C MET A 314 -28.31 -48.02 1.25
N MET A 315 -29.46 -47.72 0.61
CA MET A 315 -29.86 -46.34 0.26
C MET A 315 -30.03 -45.47 1.51
N ILE A 316 -30.72 -45.96 2.53
CA ILE A 316 -30.91 -45.23 3.81
C ILE A 316 -29.56 -44.94 4.48
N ASN A 317 -28.67 -45.93 4.55
CA ASN A 317 -27.34 -45.77 5.15
C ASN A 317 -26.49 -44.74 4.39
N SER A 318 -26.56 -44.75 3.06
CA SER A 318 -25.90 -43.77 2.20
C SER A 318 -26.43 -42.35 2.46
N THR A 319 -27.75 -42.17 2.49
CA THR A 319 -28.39 -40.87 2.78
C THR A 319 -28.02 -40.36 4.19
N CYS A 320 -28.05 -41.22 5.20
CA CYS A 320 -27.63 -40.87 6.56
C CYS A 320 -26.15 -40.44 6.63
N SER A 321 -25.26 -41.13 5.90
CA SER A 321 -23.85 -40.74 5.81
C SER A 321 -23.68 -39.37 5.15
N HIS A 322 -24.41 -39.11 4.07
CA HIS A 322 -24.38 -37.82 3.39
C HIS A 322 -24.88 -36.67 4.29
N MET A 323 -25.98 -36.89 5.03
CA MET A 323 -26.50 -35.90 5.99
C MET A 323 -25.50 -35.60 7.12
N LYS A 324 -24.79 -36.61 7.65
CA LYS A 324 -23.74 -36.40 8.66
C LYS A 324 -22.58 -35.55 8.12
N ASN A 325 -22.16 -35.80 6.88
CA ASN A 325 -21.10 -35.02 6.24
C ASN A 325 -21.52 -33.55 6.03
N LEU A 326 -22.77 -33.31 5.62
CA LEU A 326 -23.34 -31.97 5.53
C LEU A 326 -23.35 -31.27 6.89
N ASN A 327 -23.78 -31.94 7.96
CA ASN A 327 -23.80 -31.37 9.31
C ASN A 327 -22.39 -30.99 9.80
N ASN A 328 -21.39 -31.84 9.54
CA ASN A 328 -19.99 -31.54 9.86
C ASN A 328 -19.44 -30.35 9.07
N ALA A 329 -19.81 -30.22 7.79
CA ALA A 329 -19.42 -29.08 6.97
C ALA A 329 -20.05 -27.78 7.49
N TYR A 330 -21.31 -27.82 7.93
CA TYR A 330 -21.98 -26.68 8.57
C TYR A 330 -21.31 -26.27 9.89
N ALA A 331 -21.00 -27.22 10.77
CA ALA A 331 -20.31 -26.93 12.04
C ALA A 331 -18.93 -26.27 11.81
N LYS A 332 -18.20 -26.73 10.77
CA LYS A 332 -16.93 -26.10 10.39
C LYS A 332 -17.13 -24.66 9.91
N TYR A 333 -18.14 -24.42 9.07
CA TYR A 333 -18.45 -23.08 8.57
C TYR A 333 -18.85 -22.13 9.70
N GLU A 334 -19.66 -22.58 10.66
CA GLU A 334 -20.05 -21.81 11.84
C GLU A 334 -18.82 -21.38 12.68
N HIS A 335 -17.88 -22.30 12.90
CA HIS A 335 -16.64 -22.00 13.61
C HIS A 335 -15.75 -20.99 12.88
N GLU A 336 -15.59 -21.12 11.56
CA GLU A 336 -14.83 -20.16 10.74
C GLU A 336 -15.46 -18.76 10.76
N LEU A 337 -16.79 -18.70 10.73
CA LEU A 337 -17.54 -17.45 10.85
C LEU A 337 -17.30 -16.77 12.21
N GLN A 338 -17.36 -17.54 13.30
CA GLN A 338 -17.11 -17.03 14.65
C GLN A 338 -15.68 -16.46 14.80
N LEU A 339 -14.68 -17.13 14.22
CA LEU A 339 -13.30 -16.63 14.19
C LEU A 339 -13.17 -15.30 13.45
N LEU A 340 -13.85 -15.16 12.31
CA LEU A 340 -13.87 -13.90 11.55
C LEU A 340 -14.50 -12.77 12.36
N MET A 341 -15.60 -13.03 13.07
CA MET A 341 -16.24 -12.05 13.94
C MET A 341 -15.32 -11.60 15.08
N ASN A 342 -14.70 -12.55 15.78
CA ASN A 342 -13.77 -12.22 16.86
C ASN A 342 -12.59 -11.36 16.33
N LYS A 343 -12.08 -11.69 15.15
CA LYS A 343 -11.00 -10.92 14.51
C LYS A 343 -11.44 -9.51 14.13
N GLN A 344 -12.64 -9.34 13.59
CA GLN A 344 -13.18 -8.02 13.27
C GLN A 344 -13.39 -7.17 14.53
N SER A 345 -13.91 -7.75 15.61
CA SER A 345 -14.06 -7.06 16.91
C SER A 345 -12.71 -6.56 17.43
N MET A 346 -11.68 -7.42 17.45
CA MET A 346 -10.35 -7.02 17.92
C MET A 346 -9.73 -5.88 17.09
N ILE A 347 -9.93 -5.89 15.77
CA ILE A 347 -9.44 -4.82 14.89
C ILE A 347 -10.17 -3.51 15.20
N PHE A 348 -11.48 -3.57 15.42
CA PHE A 348 -12.29 -2.40 15.75
C PHE A 348 -11.85 -1.80 17.09
N ASP A 349 -11.75 -2.61 18.15
CA ASP A 349 -11.35 -2.17 19.48
C ASP A 349 -9.93 -1.57 19.47
N SER A 350 -8.98 -2.23 18.80
CA SER A 350 -7.60 -1.72 18.67
C SER A 350 -7.54 -0.40 17.89
N THR A 351 -8.41 -0.22 16.89
CA THR A 351 -8.46 1.02 16.10
C THR A 351 -9.02 2.16 16.94
N ILE A 352 -10.08 1.91 17.71
CA ILE A 352 -10.65 2.90 18.64
C ILE A 352 -9.63 3.28 19.71
N GLU A 353 -8.93 2.31 20.30
CA GLU A 353 -7.94 2.57 21.34
C GLU A 353 -6.80 3.47 20.82
N LYS A 354 -6.30 3.21 19.60
CA LYS A 354 -5.28 4.05 18.95
C LYS A 354 -5.79 5.47 18.66
N LEU A 355 -7.05 5.61 18.27
CA LEU A 355 -7.64 6.93 18.05
C LEU A 355 -7.76 7.71 19.36
N LEU A 356 -8.16 7.06 20.46
CA LEU A 356 -8.23 7.67 21.78
C LEU A 356 -6.84 8.06 22.32
N GLN A 357 -5.83 7.19 22.17
CA GLN A 357 -4.45 7.49 22.58
C GLN A 357 -3.87 8.70 21.83
N ASN A 358 -4.15 8.81 20.53
CA ASN A 358 -3.71 9.96 19.74
C ASN A 358 -4.42 11.26 20.14
N GLN A 359 -5.66 11.22 20.66
CA GLN A 359 -6.30 12.41 21.20
C GLN A 359 -5.62 12.87 22.49
N ILE A 360 -5.34 11.95 23.42
CA ILE A 360 -4.70 12.26 24.71
C ILE A 360 -3.29 12.84 24.52
N GLN A 361 -2.55 12.44 23.48
CA GLN A 361 -1.21 12.97 23.21
C GLN A 361 -1.19 14.36 22.56
N ASN A 362 -2.32 14.81 22.01
CA ASN A 362 -2.42 16.10 21.33
C ASN A 362 -3.13 17.18 22.18
N GLU A 363 -3.69 16.80 23.34
CA GLU A 363 -4.10 17.72 24.41
C GLU A 363 -2.94 17.97 25.38
#